data_AF-A0A925F8W5-F1
#
_entry.id   AF-A0A925F8W5-F1
#
_cell.length_a   1.000
_cell.length_b   1.000
_cell.length_c   1.000
_cell.angle_alpha   90.00
_cell.angle_beta   90.00
_cell.angle_gamma   90.00
#
_symmetry.space_group_name_H-M   'P 1'
#
loop_
_entity.id
_entity.type
_entity.pdbx_description
1 polymer ?
#
loop_
_entity_poly.entity_id
_entity_poly.type
_entity_poly.pdbx_seq_one_letter_code
_entity_poly.pdbx_strand_id
1 'polypeptide(L)'
;MNDYLQFEAEDFMQDPSFRDWAAGDSTQTSAFWEAWLLAHPEKHDAVLRAKENLEAVWAGFDQLPESERTERINQIKQAQALRSAPEPPVRYLHWGWWSAAAGLVLLLGLGWGLYKTGLDSGPEKPARMSYRQAVGTLAEGKFIEENNPDAQPRRVTLPDGSFITLAARS
;
A
#
# COMPACT_ATOMS: atom_id res chain seq x y z
N MET A 1 -18.67 -11.52 25.05
CA MET A 1 -19.60 -10.56 25.70
C MET A 1 -20.05 -9.66 24.58
N ASN A 2 -21.34 -9.68 24.21
CA ASN A 2 -21.84 -8.81 23.14
C ASN A 2 -21.80 -7.36 23.62
N ASP A 3 -21.25 -6.46 22.79
CA ASP A 3 -21.23 -5.04 23.11
C ASP A 3 -22.53 -4.39 22.61
N TYR A 4 -23.57 -4.49 23.44
CA TYR A 4 -24.90 -3.93 23.17
C TYR A 4 -24.89 -2.39 23.06
N LEU A 5 -23.79 -1.71 23.40
CA LEU A 5 -23.67 -0.25 23.26
C LEU A 5 -23.48 0.19 21.81
N GLN A 6 -23.00 -0.70 20.93
CA GLN A 6 -22.84 -0.40 19.51
C GLN A 6 -24.04 -0.87 18.68
N PHE A 7 -25.00 -1.54 19.32
CA PHE A 7 -26.13 -2.12 18.60
C PHE A 7 -27.09 -1.01 18.14
N GLU A 8 -27.46 -1.10 16.87
CA GLU A 8 -28.59 -0.41 16.27
C GLU A 8 -29.83 -1.32 16.33
N ALA A 9 -30.99 -0.82 15.91
CA ALA A 9 -32.25 -1.54 15.99
C ALA A 9 -32.19 -2.91 15.29
N GLU A 10 -31.55 -2.99 14.13
CA GLU A 10 -31.40 -4.20 13.33
C GLU A 10 -30.52 -5.26 14.02
N ASP A 11 -29.53 -4.84 14.80
CA ASP A 11 -28.64 -5.74 15.54
C ASP A 11 -29.38 -6.37 16.72
N PHE A 12 -30.22 -5.59 17.43
CA PHE A 12 -31.10 -6.12 18.48
C PHE A 12 -32.08 -7.15 17.91
N MET A 13 -32.64 -6.90 16.73
CA MET A 13 -33.55 -7.86 16.07
C MET A 13 -32.87 -9.19 15.71
N GLN A 14 -31.54 -9.23 15.59
CA GLN A 14 -30.79 -10.45 15.28
C GLN A 14 -30.37 -11.23 16.53
N ASP A 15 -30.32 -10.58 17.69
CA ASP A 15 -29.94 -11.22 18.96
C ASP A 15 -31.05 -12.18 19.45
N PRO A 16 -30.78 -13.49 19.61
CA PRO A 16 -31.79 -14.45 20.05
C PRO A 16 -32.36 -14.14 21.43
N SER A 17 -31.50 -13.70 22.36
CA SER A 17 -31.90 -13.36 23.73
C SER A 17 -32.80 -12.13 23.77
N PHE A 18 -32.56 -11.15 22.90
CA PHE A 18 -33.43 -9.99 22.73
C PHE A 18 -34.79 -10.38 22.15
N ARG A 19 -34.81 -11.24 21.13
CA ARG A 19 -36.06 -11.72 20.51
C ARG A 19 -36.94 -12.48 21.50
N ASP A 20 -36.35 -13.38 22.28
CA ASP A 20 -37.07 -14.16 23.30
C ASP A 20 -37.68 -13.26 24.38
N TRP A 21 -36.96 -12.22 24.78
CA TRP A 21 -37.47 -11.20 25.69
C TRP A 21 -38.59 -10.37 25.06
N ALA A 22 -38.40 -9.91 23.83
CA ALA A 22 -39.39 -9.10 23.11
C ALA A 22 -40.68 -9.88 22.83
N ALA A 23 -40.60 -11.20 22.65
CA ALA A 23 -41.75 -12.10 22.49
C ALA A 23 -42.49 -12.39 23.81
N GLY A 24 -41.87 -12.12 24.96
CA GLY A 24 -42.45 -12.39 26.28
C GLY A 24 -42.32 -13.84 26.76
N ASP A 25 -41.50 -14.66 26.08
CA ASP A 25 -41.45 -16.11 26.29
C ASP A 25 -40.52 -16.54 27.44
N SER A 26 -39.62 -15.67 27.91
CA SER A 26 -38.60 -16.03 28.90
C SER A 26 -38.49 -15.05 30.07
N THR A 27 -38.88 -15.52 31.26
CA THR A 27 -38.73 -14.81 32.53
C THR A 27 -37.27 -14.55 32.92
N GLN A 28 -36.34 -15.38 32.45
CA GLN A 28 -34.92 -15.25 32.77
C GLN A 28 -34.25 -14.12 31.99
N THR A 29 -34.71 -13.85 30.77
CA THR A 29 -34.16 -12.79 29.92
C THR A 29 -34.76 -11.41 30.26
N SER A 30 -35.98 -11.37 30.80
CA SER A 30 -36.63 -10.12 31.24
C SER A 30 -35.84 -9.34 32.27
N ALA A 31 -35.33 -10.01 33.31
CA ALA A 31 -34.55 -9.33 34.35
C ALA A 31 -33.26 -8.70 33.80
N PHE A 32 -32.61 -9.35 32.83
CA PHE A 32 -31.41 -8.81 32.18
C PHE A 32 -31.74 -7.56 31.35
N TRP A 33 -32.71 -7.66 30.43
CA TRP A 33 -33.04 -6.56 29.53
C TRP A 33 -33.66 -5.37 30.24
N GLU A 34 -34.49 -5.59 31.27
CA GLU A 34 -35.01 -4.52 32.12
C GLU A 34 -33.90 -3.79 32.87
N ALA A 35 -32.97 -4.52 33.49
CA ALA A 35 -31.83 -3.91 34.19
C ALA A 35 -30.89 -3.18 33.21
N TRP A 36 -30.67 -3.74 32.02
CA TRP A 36 -29.81 -3.15 31.01
C TRP A 36 -30.41 -1.85 30.43
N LEU A 37 -31.72 -1.83 30.17
CA LEU A 37 -32.42 -0.62 29.71
C LEU A 37 -32.45 0.49 30.76
N LEU A 38 -32.53 0.15 32.05
CA LEU A 38 -32.40 1.13 33.14
C LEU A 38 -30.99 1.74 33.19
N ALA A 39 -29.96 0.96 32.86
CA ALA A 39 -28.57 1.42 32.82
C ALA A 39 -28.22 2.21 31.54
N HIS A 40 -28.96 1.99 30.44
CA HIS A 40 -28.69 2.55 29.11
C HIS A 40 -29.92 3.25 28.51
N PRO A 41 -30.42 4.34 29.11
CA PRO A 41 -31.56 5.08 28.58
C PRO A 41 -31.32 5.62 27.16
N GLU A 42 -30.06 5.86 26.78
CA GLU A 42 -29.66 6.28 25.44
C GLU A 42 -29.99 5.25 24.34
N LYS A 43 -30.19 3.98 24.70
CA LYS A 43 -30.54 2.89 23.78
C LYS A 43 -32.04 2.61 23.70
N HIS A 44 -32.85 3.33 24.48
CA HIS A 44 -34.30 3.13 24.53
C HIS A 44 -34.96 3.25 23.14
N ASP A 45 -34.59 4.27 22.35
CA ASP A 45 -35.15 4.49 21.01
C ASP A 45 -34.80 3.36 20.04
N ALA A 46 -33.55 2.85 20.08
CA ALA A 46 -33.11 1.74 19.23
C ALA A 46 -33.85 0.44 19.59
N VAL A 47 -34.00 0.19 20.88
CA VAL A 47 -34.72 -0.97 21.41
C VAL A 47 -36.21 -0.90 21.08
N LEU A 48 -36.84 0.26 21.21
CA LEU A 48 -38.25 0.45 20.87
C LEU A 48 -38.50 0.18 19.38
N ARG A 49 -37.68 0.74 18.49
CA ARG A 49 -37.76 0.46 17.05
C ARG A 49 -37.56 -1.02 16.72
N ALA A 50 -36.61 -1.68 17.40
CA ALA A 50 -36.38 -3.10 17.22
C ALA A 50 -37.61 -3.93 17.61
N LYS A 51 -38.28 -3.57 18.71
CA LYS A 51 -39.53 -4.22 19.15
C LYS A 51 -40.67 -3.99 18.15
N GLU A 52 -40.91 -2.74 17.74
CA GLU A 52 -41.95 -2.41 16.76
C GLU A 52 -41.75 -3.17 15.44
N ASN A 53 -40.51 -3.27 14.97
CA ASN A 53 -40.18 -4.04 13.78
C ASN A 53 -40.41 -5.55 13.97
N LEU A 54 -40.04 -6.12 15.12
CA LEU A 54 -40.28 -7.53 15.42
C LEU A 54 -41.79 -7.82 15.48
N GLU A 55 -42.58 -6.96 16.11
CA GLU A 55 -44.03 -7.08 16.16
C GLU A 55 -44.66 -7.03 14.77
N ALA A 56 -44.22 -6.10 13.90
CA ALA A 56 -44.68 -6.02 12.53
C ALA A 56 -44.37 -7.30 11.73
N VAL A 57 -43.17 -7.88 11.94
CA VAL A 57 -42.76 -9.14 11.33
C VAL A 57 -43.64 -10.29 11.82
N TRP A 58 -43.83 -10.43 13.14
CA TRP A 58 -44.65 -11.50 13.72
C TRP A 58 -46.13 -11.40 13.32
N ALA A 59 -46.71 -10.20 13.34
CA ALA A 59 -48.08 -9.96 12.88
C ALA A 59 -48.24 -10.33 11.40
N GLY A 60 -47.21 -10.10 10.58
CA GLY A 60 -47.18 -10.56 9.20
C GLY A 60 -47.24 -12.08 9.05
N PHE A 61 -46.65 -12.84 9.98
CA PHE A 61 -46.64 -14.31 9.96
C PHE A 61 -47.92 -14.96 10.52
N ASP A 62 -48.62 -14.30 11.44
CA ASP A 62 -49.89 -14.80 12.01
C ASP A 62 -51.09 -14.65 11.07
N GLN A 63 -50.99 -13.77 10.08
CA GLN A 63 -52.04 -13.58 9.07
C GLN A 63 -51.97 -14.60 7.92
N LEU A 64 -50.93 -15.46 7.86
CA LEU A 64 -50.85 -16.50 6.83
C LEU A 64 -51.59 -17.77 7.24
N PRO A 65 -52.42 -18.36 6.35
CA PRO A 65 -52.93 -19.71 6.51
C PRO A 65 -51.79 -20.70 6.73
N GLU A 66 -51.99 -21.69 7.60
CA GLU A 66 -50.98 -22.71 7.97
C GLU A 66 -50.37 -23.43 6.74
N SER A 67 -51.18 -23.61 5.70
CA SER A 67 -50.76 -24.19 4.41
C SER A 67 -49.73 -23.32 3.67
N GLU A 68 -49.91 -21.99 3.65
CA GLU A 68 -48.97 -21.07 2.98
C GLU A 68 -47.69 -20.91 3.80
N ARG A 69 -47.79 -20.94 5.13
CA ARG A 69 -46.62 -20.94 6.04
C ARG A 69 -45.72 -22.14 5.80
N THR A 70 -46.31 -23.33 5.71
CA THR A 70 -45.59 -24.59 5.47
C THR A 70 -44.91 -24.60 4.10
N GLU A 71 -45.60 -24.12 3.07
CA GLU A 71 -45.07 -24.03 1.70
C GLU A 71 -43.85 -23.09 1.64
N ARG A 72 -43.93 -21.91 2.26
CA ARG A 72 -42.79 -20.96 2.31
C ARG A 72 -41.60 -21.51 3.09
N ILE A 73 -41.85 -22.16 4.23
CA ILE A 73 -40.78 -22.82 5.00
C ILE A 73 -40.10 -23.90 4.15
N ASN A 74 -40.87 -24.69 3.42
CA ASN A 74 -40.35 -25.73 2.54
C ASN A 74 -39.54 -25.15 1.38
N GLN A 75 -39.99 -24.04 0.78
CA GLN A 75 -39.25 -23.33 -0.26
C GLN A 75 -37.91 -22.79 0.25
N ILE A 76 -37.87 -22.21 1.46
CA ILE A 76 -36.62 -21.73 2.09
C ILE A 76 -35.68 -22.91 2.38
N LYS A 77 -36.19 -24.01 2.93
CA LYS A 77 -35.40 -25.23 3.19
C LYS A 77 -34.83 -25.82 1.90
N GLN A 78 -35.61 -25.88 0.83
CA GLN A 78 -35.14 -26.34 -0.48
C GLN A 78 -34.08 -25.40 -1.07
N ALA A 79 -34.30 -24.08 -1.00
CA ALA A 79 -33.34 -23.09 -1.47
C ALA A 79 -32.01 -23.15 -0.70
N GLN A 80 -32.05 -23.39 0.62
CA GLN A 80 -30.85 -23.62 1.42
C GLN A 80 -30.18 -24.94 1.07
N ALA A 81 -30.94 -26.04 0.90
CA ALA A 81 -30.39 -27.33 0.50
C ALA A 81 -29.70 -27.28 -0.87
N LEU A 82 -30.22 -26.46 -1.80
CA LEU A 82 -29.59 -26.20 -3.10
C LEU A 82 -28.32 -25.33 -2.98
N ARG A 83 -28.28 -24.41 -2.00
CA ARG A 83 -27.09 -23.60 -1.68
C ARG A 83 -26.04 -24.35 -0.86
N SER A 84 -26.39 -25.47 -0.22
CA SER A 84 -25.47 -26.35 0.49
C SER A 84 -24.55 -27.16 -0.44
N ALA A 85 -24.62 -26.95 -1.76
CA ALA A 85 -23.54 -27.35 -2.64
C ALA A 85 -22.25 -26.64 -2.14
N PRO A 86 -21.15 -27.36 -1.90
CA PRO A 86 -19.93 -26.75 -1.41
C PRO A 86 -19.53 -25.65 -2.38
N GLU A 87 -19.58 -24.40 -1.92
CA GLU A 87 -19.09 -23.28 -2.71
C GLU A 87 -17.63 -23.60 -3.07
N PRO A 88 -17.25 -23.50 -4.35
CA PRO A 88 -15.87 -23.75 -4.74
C PRO A 88 -14.99 -22.83 -3.90
N PRO A 89 -13.87 -23.32 -3.33
CA PRO A 89 -13.03 -22.49 -2.50
C PRO A 89 -12.61 -21.27 -3.32
N VAL A 90 -13.13 -20.09 -2.94
CA VAL A 90 -12.71 -18.82 -3.51
C VAL A 90 -11.25 -18.64 -3.10
N ARG A 91 -10.37 -19.00 -4.02
CA ARG A 91 -8.93 -18.86 -3.84
C ARG A 91 -8.63 -17.37 -3.98
N TYR A 92 -8.74 -16.64 -2.87
CA TYR A 92 -8.26 -15.27 -2.80
C TYR A 92 -6.79 -15.28 -3.21
N LEU A 93 -6.49 -14.66 -4.35
CA LEU A 93 -5.11 -14.47 -4.78
C LEU A 93 -4.47 -13.57 -3.73
N HIS A 94 -3.62 -14.15 -2.88
CA HIS A 94 -2.92 -13.42 -1.82
C HIS A 94 -1.98 -12.36 -2.45
N TRP A 95 -2.55 -11.18 -2.74
CA TRP A 95 -1.86 -10.02 -3.29
C TRP A 95 -0.69 -9.56 -2.39
N GLY A 96 -0.69 -9.98 -1.13
CA GLY A 96 0.38 -9.73 -0.16
C GLY A 96 1.74 -10.34 -0.50
N TRP A 97 1.82 -11.40 -1.32
CA TRP A 97 3.13 -11.95 -1.73
C TRP A 97 3.79 -11.15 -2.85
N TRP A 98 2.99 -10.53 -3.71
CA TRP A 98 3.52 -9.65 -4.76
C TRP A 98 3.97 -8.30 -4.21
N SER A 99 3.34 -7.79 -3.13
CA SER A 99 3.78 -6.56 -2.47
C SER A 99 5.12 -6.74 -1.75
N ALA A 100 5.36 -7.89 -1.12
CA ALA A 100 6.66 -8.21 -0.52
C ALA A 100 7.78 -8.29 -1.58
N ALA A 101 7.51 -8.95 -2.72
CA ALA A 101 8.45 -9.03 -3.83
C ALA A 101 8.73 -7.66 -4.46
N ALA A 102 7.69 -6.83 -4.68
CA ALA A 102 7.84 -5.47 -5.21
C ALA A 102 8.65 -4.56 -4.25
N GLY A 103 8.45 -4.71 -2.93
CA GLY A 103 9.24 -4.00 -1.92
C GLY A 103 10.73 -4.35 -1.99
N LEU A 104 11.06 -5.65 -2.13
CA LEU A 104 12.45 -6.08 -2.26
C LEU A 104 13.11 -5.55 -3.54
N VAL A 105 12.40 -5.60 -4.68
CA VAL A 105 12.89 -5.05 -5.96
C VAL A 105 13.10 -3.54 -5.87
N LEU A 106 12.19 -2.81 -5.24
CA LEU A 106 12.35 -1.36 -5.02
C LEU A 106 13.53 -1.05 -4.12
N LEU A 107 13.72 -1.78 -3.01
CA LEU A 107 14.86 -1.59 -2.11
C LEU A 107 16.20 -1.88 -2.81
N LEU A 108 16.27 -2.95 -3.61
CA LEU A 108 17.46 -3.29 -4.39
C LEU A 108 17.71 -2.27 -5.50
N GLY A 109 16.66 -1.81 -6.19
CA GLY A 109 16.76 -0.79 -7.23
C GLY A 109 17.21 0.58 -6.68
N LEU A 110 16.64 1.01 -5.56
CA LEU A 110 17.03 2.24 -4.86
C LEU A 110 18.46 2.11 -4.30
N GLY A 111 18.80 0.99 -3.66
CA GLY A 111 20.14 0.72 -3.16
C GLY A 111 21.19 0.73 -4.28
N TRP A 112 20.90 0.11 -5.42
CA TRP A 112 21.78 0.13 -6.59
C TRP A 112 21.92 1.52 -7.22
N GLY A 113 20.82 2.27 -7.31
CA GLY A 113 20.82 3.65 -7.80
C GLY A 113 21.69 4.55 -6.93
N LEU A 114 21.51 4.49 -5.60
CA LEU A 114 22.31 5.23 -4.63
C LEU A 114 23.79 4.79 -4.65
N TYR A 115 24.06 3.50 -4.79
CA TYR A 115 25.41 2.96 -4.93
C TYR A 115 26.11 3.54 -6.17
N LYS A 116 25.43 3.59 -7.32
CA LYS A 116 25.99 4.21 -8.54
C LYS A 116 26.26 5.70 -8.37
N THR A 117 25.36 6.44 -7.73
CA THR A 117 25.57 7.89 -7.50
C THR A 117 26.64 8.17 -6.44
N GLY A 118 26.81 7.28 -5.46
CA GLY A 118 27.82 7.42 -4.39
C GLY A 118 29.22 6.93 -4.78
N LEU A 119 29.35 6.02 -5.77
CA LEU A 119 30.65 5.53 -6.21
C LEU A 119 31.38 6.43 -7.20
N ASP A 120 30.71 7.45 -7.74
CA ASP A 120 31.40 8.52 -8.48
C ASP A 120 32.12 9.51 -7.54
N SER A 121 31.96 9.37 -6.21
CA SER A 121 32.76 10.06 -5.18
C SER A 121 34.01 9.26 -4.78
N GLY A 122 34.57 8.46 -5.71
CA GLY A 122 35.92 7.94 -5.58
C GLY A 122 36.95 9.09 -5.60
N PRO A 123 38.17 8.89 -5.07
CA PRO A 123 39.18 9.94 -5.01
C PRO A 123 39.34 10.57 -6.39
N GLU A 124 39.20 11.89 -6.44
CA GLU A 124 39.18 12.71 -7.64
C GLU A 124 40.15 12.15 -8.69
N LYS A 125 39.61 11.61 -9.78
CA LYS A 125 40.42 11.30 -10.95
C LYS A 125 41.09 12.62 -11.34
N PRO A 126 42.42 12.73 -11.37
CA PRO A 126 43.08 13.99 -11.66
C PRO A 126 42.53 14.50 -12.99
N ALA A 127 41.96 15.71 -12.96
CA ALA A 127 41.40 16.35 -14.13
C ALA A 127 42.45 16.29 -15.24
N ARG A 128 42.15 15.57 -16.32
CA ARG A 128 43.01 15.55 -17.50
C ARG A 128 42.90 16.93 -18.14
N MET A 129 43.73 17.88 -17.71
CA MET A 129 43.86 19.17 -18.36
C MET A 129 44.35 18.94 -19.78
N SER A 130 43.56 19.40 -20.76
CA SER A 130 44.02 19.47 -22.14
C SER A 130 45.21 20.42 -22.25
N TYR A 131 46.16 20.15 -23.13
CA TYR A 131 47.31 21.03 -23.40
C TYR A 131 46.86 22.49 -23.65
N ARG A 132 45.74 22.68 -24.37
CA ARG A 132 45.14 24.01 -24.58
C ARG A 132 44.70 24.71 -23.29
N GLN A 133 44.17 23.95 -22.33
CA GLN A 133 43.71 24.49 -21.05
C GLN A 133 44.91 24.85 -20.16
N ALA A 134 45.95 24.02 -20.14
CA ALA A 134 47.19 24.33 -19.44
C ALA A 134 47.87 25.59 -20.01
N VAL A 135 47.93 25.73 -21.33
CA VAL A 135 48.49 26.92 -21.98
C VAL A 135 47.63 28.17 -21.73
N GLY A 136 46.30 28.04 -21.72
CA GLY A 136 45.38 29.16 -21.44
C GLY A 136 45.46 29.71 -20.01
N THR A 137 45.89 28.90 -19.03
CA THR A 137 46.10 29.36 -17.64
C THR A 137 47.40 30.15 -17.43
N LEU A 138 48.34 30.07 -18.37
CA LEU A 138 49.63 30.78 -18.32
C LEU A 138 49.48 32.12 -19.05
N ALA A 139 48.66 33.02 -18.52
CA ALA A 139 48.13 34.18 -19.21
C ALA A 139 49.11 35.36 -19.46
N GLU A 140 50.44 35.20 -19.34
CA GLU A 140 51.37 36.34 -19.47
C GLU A 140 52.66 36.08 -20.29
N GLY A 141 52.83 34.91 -20.92
CA GLY A 141 54.00 34.60 -21.76
C GLY A 141 53.71 34.70 -23.26
N LYS A 142 54.61 35.31 -24.05
CA LYS A 142 54.58 35.20 -25.52
C LYS A 142 55.07 33.80 -25.92
N PHE A 143 54.15 32.88 -26.17
CA PHE A 143 54.49 31.52 -26.60
C PHE A 143 54.91 31.47 -28.07
N ILE A 144 55.95 30.71 -28.37
CA ILE A 144 56.40 30.41 -29.72
C ILE A 144 56.30 28.89 -29.89
N GLU A 145 55.40 28.44 -30.76
CA GLU A 145 55.28 27.04 -31.14
C GLU A 145 56.13 26.80 -32.39
N GLU A 146 57.21 26.04 -32.25
CA GLU A 146 58.05 25.64 -33.38
C GLU A 146 57.95 24.13 -33.64
N ASN A 147 57.74 23.79 -34.91
CA ASN A 147 57.71 22.42 -35.39
C ASN A 147 58.87 22.22 -36.37
N ASN A 148 59.56 21.07 -36.29
CA ASN A 148 60.57 20.67 -37.26
C ASN A 148 59.95 19.70 -38.29
N PRO A 149 59.52 20.18 -39.47
CA PRO A 149 58.98 19.30 -40.51
C PRO A 149 60.07 18.50 -41.24
N ASP A 150 61.35 18.84 -41.05
CA ASP A 150 62.46 18.29 -41.83
C ASP A 150 62.97 16.95 -41.28
N ALA A 151 63.53 16.12 -42.17
CA ALA A 151 64.17 14.84 -41.82
C ALA A 151 65.56 15.00 -41.19
N GLN A 152 65.97 16.22 -40.84
CA GLN A 152 67.23 16.50 -40.15
C GLN A 152 66.98 17.26 -38.85
N PRO A 153 67.80 17.07 -37.80
CA PRO A 153 67.65 17.81 -36.55
C PRO A 153 67.86 19.31 -36.75
N ARG A 154 67.00 20.13 -36.12
CA ARG A 154 67.06 21.59 -36.19
C ARG A 154 67.35 22.19 -34.82
N ARG A 155 68.33 23.08 -34.72
CA ARG A 155 68.66 23.80 -33.49
C ARG A 155 67.91 25.13 -33.44
N VAL A 156 67.23 25.39 -32.33
CA VAL A 156 66.45 26.60 -32.07
C VAL A 156 67.03 27.31 -30.85
N THR A 157 67.23 28.62 -30.95
CA THR A 157 67.78 29.45 -29.86
C THR A 157 66.64 30.15 -29.13
N LEU A 158 66.64 30.06 -27.81
CA LEU A 158 65.62 30.62 -26.92
C LEU A 158 65.94 32.10 -26.57
N PRO A 159 64.95 32.87 -26.07
CA PRO A 159 65.15 34.28 -25.70
C PRO A 159 66.20 34.53 -24.61
N ASP A 160 66.54 33.51 -23.82
CA ASP A 160 67.58 33.53 -22.80
C ASP A 160 68.99 33.20 -23.34
N GLY A 161 69.11 32.97 -24.66
CA GLY A 161 70.37 32.61 -25.33
C GLY A 161 70.74 31.13 -25.23
N SER A 162 69.94 30.32 -24.52
CA SER A 162 70.09 28.87 -24.52
C SER A 162 69.56 28.27 -25.84
N PHE A 163 69.83 26.98 -26.09
CA PHE A 163 69.42 26.33 -27.33
C PHE A 163 68.82 24.94 -27.09
N ILE A 164 67.83 24.59 -27.89
CA ILE A 164 67.18 23.28 -27.92
C ILE A 164 67.36 22.70 -29.32
N THR A 165 67.61 21.40 -29.39
CA THR A 165 67.65 20.67 -30.67
C THR A 165 66.33 19.92 -30.84
N LEU A 166 65.57 20.28 -31.87
CA LEU A 166 64.39 19.55 -32.31
C LEU A 166 64.85 18.36 -33.16
N ALA A 167 64.40 17.17 -32.80
CA ALA A 167 64.74 15.95 -33.54
C ALA A 167 64.19 15.99 -34.98
N ALA A 168 64.81 15.20 -35.86
CA ALA A 168 64.30 14.96 -37.21
C ALA A 168 62.92 14.30 -37.14
N ARG A 169 62.03 14.67 -38.05
CA ARG A 169 60.76 13.98 -38.21
C ARG A 169 61.00 12.59 -38.79
N SER A 170 60.64 11.55 -38.04
CA SER A 170 60.66 10.15 -38.49
C SER A 170 59.53 9.85 -39.47
#